data_AF-A0A2T0Q555-F1
#
_entry.id   AF-A0A2T0Q555-F1
#
_cell.length_a   1.000
_cell.length_b   1.000
_cell.length_c   1.000
_cell.angle_alpha   90.00
_cell.angle_beta   90.00
_cell.angle_gamma   90.00
#
_symmetry.space_group_name_H-M   'P 1'
#
loop_
_entity.id
_entity.type
_entity.pdbx_description
1 polymer ?
#
loop_
_entity_poly.entity_id
_entity_poly.type
_entity_poly.pdbx_seq_one_letter_code
_entity_poly.pdbx_strand_id
1 'polypeptide(L)'
;MSGAASSPDGGAGGLADRVFTAESVTEGGAERPPVEGTAITVGFRDGQIHADAGCNQMTGTATIGADRIEVAELMSTEMGCDPARHEQDEWLAGVLTANPAYTLDGDRLRLETDTTVIELREQAAPADQPLEGTVWVLDTIITGETASSVPVGAQLVFGEGGVTTRIENCNQGSADTEISDGTIRFGALVSTRMACAEPAAGVERAITAVLDGGEVAYTVEGDSLTLEHPDGTALRLRAGGGIAPSDQPGQTPTPEPSVPTTF
;
A
#
# COMPACT_ATOMS: atom_id res chain seq x y z
N MET A 1 -50.13 4.41 7.52
CA MET A 1 -49.04 3.47 7.18
C MET A 1 -47.76 4.29 7.10
N SER A 2 -47.11 4.52 8.25
CA SER A 2 -45.80 5.17 8.29
C SER A 2 -44.75 4.16 7.85
N GLY A 3 -44.09 4.42 6.74
CA GLY A 3 -42.85 3.75 6.37
C GLY A 3 -41.71 4.37 7.16
N ALA A 4 -41.11 3.60 8.07
CA ALA A 4 -39.81 3.93 8.63
C ALA A 4 -38.77 3.75 7.53
N ALA A 5 -38.08 4.82 7.17
CA ALA A 5 -36.86 4.74 6.37
C ALA A 5 -35.76 4.20 7.28
N SER A 6 -35.20 3.05 6.93
CA SER A 6 -34.03 2.48 7.58
C SER A 6 -32.83 3.37 7.26
N SER A 7 -32.21 3.96 8.29
CA SER A 7 -30.90 4.60 8.19
C SER A 7 -29.85 3.52 7.88
N PRO A 8 -28.93 3.71 6.92
CA PRO A 8 -27.77 2.85 6.81
C PRO A 8 -26.81 3.19 7.95
N ASP A 9 -26.23 2.15 8.54
CA ASP A 9 -25.19 2.20 9.57
C ASP A 9 -23.91 2.86 9.04
N GLY A 10 -23.90 4.20 8.91
CA GLY A 10 -22.73 5.00 8.55
C GLY A 10 -21.81 5.29 9.74
N GLY A 11 -21.51 4.26 10.54
CA GLY A 11 -20.68 4.40 11.73
C GLY A 11 -19.21 4.62 11.41
N ALA A 12 -18.48 5.20 12.37
CA ALA A 12 -17.06 5.56 12.33
C ALA A 12 -16.08 4.49 11.80
N GLY A 13 -16.48 3.22 11.72
CA GLY A 13 -15.68 2.14 11.13
C GLY A 13 -15.65 2.13 9.60
N GLY A 14 -16.55 2.84 8.91
CA GLY A 14 -16.68 2.76 7.45
C GLY A 14 -15.60 3.50 6.65
N LEU A 15 -14.85 4.41 7.28
CA LEU A 15 -13.79 5.19 6.63
C LEU A 15 -12.38 4.63 6.86
N ALA A 16 -12.20 3.77 7.87
CA ALA A 16 -10.88 3.26 8.25
C ALA A 16 -10.23 2.48 7.11
N ASP A 17 -8.93 2.72 6.90
CA ASP A 17 -8.07 2.09 5.89
C ASP A 17 -8.48 2.35 4.43
N ARG A 18 -9.20 3.44 4.18
CA ARG A 18 -9.69 3.81 2.85
C ARG A 18 -9.07 5.12 2.38
N VAL A 19 -8.90 5.21 1.06
CA VAL A 19 -8.43 6.42 0.37
C VAL A 19 -9.49 6.82 -0.65
N PHE A 20 -9.79 8.10 -0.70
CA PHE A 20 -10.81 8.67 -1.57
C PHE A 20 -10.20 9.77 -2.45
N THR A 21 -10.63 9.85 -3.69
CA THR A 21 -10.25 10.89 -4.65
C THR A 21 -11.46 11.74 -4.99
N ALA A 22 -11.29 13.07 -4.98
CA ALA A 22 -12.36 13.99 -5.32
C ALA A 22 -12.82 13.81 -6.79
N GLU A 23 -14.11 13.56 -6.98
CA GLU A 23 -14.77 13.60 -8.30
C GLU A 23 -15.24 15.03 -8.63
N SER A 24 -15.67 15.79 -7.62
CA SER A 24 -16.08 17.19 -7.79
C SER A 24 -15.94 17.99 -6.50
N VAL A 25 -15.77 19.30 -6.66
CA VAL A 25 -15.69 20.27 -5.58
C VAL A 25 -16.59 21.45 -5.92
N THR A 26 -17.42 21.86 -4.97
CA THR A 26 -18.24 23.06 -5.05
C THR A 26 -17.93 23.97 -3.86
N GLU A 27 -17.71 25.25 -4.10
CA GLU A 27 -17.48 26.27 -3.07
C GLU A 27 -18.40 27.47 -3.31
N GLY A 28 -19.15 27.89 -2.28
CA GLY A 28 -20.12 28.97 -2.40
C GLY A 28 -21.22 28.72 -3.45
N GLY A 29 -21.46 27.44 -3.79
CA GLY A 29 -22.40 27.04 -4.85
C GLY A 29 -21.83 27.09 -6.27
N ALA A 30 -20.54 27.39 -6.46
CA ALA A 30 -19.86 27.36 -7.75
C ALA A 30 -18.85 26.18 -7.83
N GLU A 31 -18.69 25.61 -9.01
CA GLU A 31 -17.68 24.57 -9.24
C GLU A 31 -16.27 25.14 -9.04
N ARG A 32 -15.45 24.40 -8.28
CA ARG A 32 -14.03 24.71 -8.02
C ARG A 32 -13.18 23.53 -8.50
N PRO A 33 -12.91 23.39 -9.81
CA PRO A 33 -12.13 22.27 -10.30
C PRO A 33 -10.73 22.26 -9.68
N PRO A 34 -10.13 21.07 -9.45
CA PRO A 34 -8.75 21.00 -9.00
C PRO A 34 -7.80 21.70 -9.97
N VAL A 35 -6.69 22.21 -9.45
CA VAL A 35 -5.59 22.75 -10.27
C VAL A 35 -5.18 21.72 -11.32
N GLU A 36 -4.96 22.17 -12.56
CA GLU A 36 -4.64 21.28 -13.68
C GLU A 36 -3.44 20.38 -13.37
N GLY A 37 -3.59 19.08 -13.67
CA GLY A 37 -2.55 18.08 -13.41
C GLY A 37 -2.45 17.62 -11.96
N THR A 38 -3.37 18.04 -11.09
CA THR A 38 -3.47 17.58 -9.70
C THR A 38 -4.71 16.73 -9.47
N ALA A 39 -4.69 15.95 -8.39
CA ALA A 39 -5.87 15.29 -7.84
C ALA A 39 -5.95 15.64 -6.34
N ILE A 40 -7.17 15.75 -5.81
CA ILE A 40 -7.39 15.90 -4.39
C ILE A 40 -7.68 14.51 -3.82
N THR A 41 -6.88 14.06 -2.86
CA THR A 41 -7.08 12.79 -2.16
C THR A 41 -7.21 13.00 -0.66
N VAL A 42 -8.06 12.18 -0.03
CA VAL A 42 -8.26 12.13 1.42
C VAL A 42 -8.30 10.66 1.83
N GLY A 43 -7.46 10.26 2.76
CA GLY A 43 -7.41 8.91 3.28
C GLY A 43 -7.43 8.86 4.81
N PHE A 44 -7.85 7.72 5.36
CA PHE A 44 -7.91 7.49 6.79
C PHE A 44 -7.18 6.20 7.13
N ARG A 45 -6.25 6.26 8.08
CA ARG A 45 -5.48 5.09 8.54
C ARG A 45 -4.99 5.32 9.95
N ASP A 46 -5.06 4.30 10.81
CA ASP A 46 -4.50 4.34 12.17
C ASP A 46 -4.95 5.57 13.00
N GLY A 47 -6.22 5.99 12.85
CA GLY A 47 -6.77 7.17 13.53
C GLY A 47 -6.25 8.52 13.01
N GLN A 48 -5.57 8.53 11.86
CA GLN A 48 -5.10 9.72 11.18
C GLN A 48 -5.89 9.98 9.90
N ILE A 49 -5.95 11.26 9.52
CA ILE A 49 -6.33 11.70 8.18
C ILE A 49 -5.06 12.07 7.41
N HIS A 50 -4.98 11.63 6.17
CA HIS A 50 -3.96 12.02 5.21
C HIS A 50 -4.64 12.72 4.04
N ALA A 51 -4.07 13.81 3.56
CA ALA A 51 -4.62 14.52 2.41
C ALA A 51 -3.52 15.05 1.50
N ASP A 52 -3.80 15.04 0.20
CA ASP A 52 -2.95 15.62 -0.84
C ASP A 52 -3.83 16.46 -1.76
N ALA A 53 -3.38 17.68 -2.07
CA ALA A 53 -4.03 18.57 -3.01
C ALA A 53 -3.09 18.98 -4.16
N GLY A 54 -2.07 18.18 -4.46
CA GLY A 54 -1.18 18.33 -5.61
C GLY A 54 0.17 18.97 -5.34
N CYS A 55 0.44 19.43 -4.12
CA CYS A 55 1.76 19.95 -3.75
C CYS A 55 2.27 19.39 -2.42
N ASN A 56 1.60 19.68 -1.31
CA ASN A 56 2.03 19.22 0.01
C ASN A 56 1.19 18.05 0.52
N GLN A 57 1.90 17.13 1.17
CA GLN A 57 1.28 16.05 1.91
C GLN A 57 0.86 16.57 3.29
N MET A 58 -0.41 16.41 3.62
CA MET A 58 -1.02 16.80 4.87
C MET A 58 -1.33 15.57 5.72
N THR A 59 -1.10 15.65 7.03
CA THR A 59 -1.44 14.57 7.97
C THR A 59 -1.87 15.16 9.30
N GLY A 60 -2.94 14.62 9.89
CA GLY A 60 -3.45 15.06 11.17
C GLY A 60 -4.16 13.94 11.91
N THR A 61 -4.44 14.14 13.19
CA THR A 61 -5.27 13.20 13.95
C THR A 61 -6.73 13.39 13.57
N ALA A 62 -7.45 12.30 13.33
CA ALA A 62 -8.86 12.36 12.96
C ALA A 62 -9.72 11.54 13.93
N THR A 63 -10.69 12.21 14.55
CA THR A 63 -11.75 11.54 15.32
C THR A 63 -13.02 11.52 14.47
N ILE A 64 -13.42 10.32 14.05
CA ILE A 64 -14.61 10.14 13.23
C ILE A 64 -15.82 9.99 14.17
N GLY A 65 -16.66 11.03 14.19
CA GLY A 65 -17.95 11.03 14.87
C GLY A 65 -19.04 10.35 14.05
N ALA A 66 -20.30 10.51 14.50
CA ALA A 66 -21.45 9.95 13.80
C ALA A 66 -21.73 10.63 12.45
N ASP A 67 -21.51 11.94 12.37
CA ASP A 67 -21.83 12.77 11.20
C ASP A 67 -20.74 13.78 10.86
N ARG A 68 -19.66 13.85 11.66
CA ARG A 68 -18.55 14.78 11.47
C ARG A 68 -17.20 14.12 11.64
N ILE A 69 -16.21 14.67 10.97
CA ILE A 69 -14.80 14.33 11.15
C ILE A 69 -14.15 15.47 11.91
N GLU A 70 -13.65 15.20 13.11
CA GLU A 70 -12.90 16.17 13.89
C GLU A 70 -11.42 16.00 13.59
N VAL A 71 -10.79 17.01 12.98
CA VAL A 71 -9.37 16.98 12.62
C VAL A 71 -8.59 17.85 13.59
N ALA A 72 -7.71 17.22 14.37
CA ALA A 72 -6.78 17.89 15.26
C ALA A 72 -5.37 17.91 14.66
N GLU A 73 -4.69 19.04 14.82
CA GLU A 73 -3.25 19.18 14.52
C GLU A 73 -2.86 18.76 13.08
N LEU A 74 -3.55 19.32 12.07
CA LEU A 74 -3.16 19.09 10.68
C LEU A 74 -1.78 19.71 10.41
N MET A 75 -0.82 18.87 10.09
CA MET A 75 0.53 19.24 9.68
C MET A 75 0.67 19.09 8.17
N SER A 76 1.54 19.88 7.56
CA SER A 76 1.82 19.85 6.13
C SER A 76 3.33 19.82 5.92
N THR A 77 3.78 19.16 4.84
CA THR A 77 5.13 19.43 4.32
C THR A 77 5.24 20.88 3.83
N GLU A 78 6.47 21.37 3.68
CA GLU A 78 6.77 22.72 3.15
C GLU A 78 7.52 22.62 1.80
N MET A 79 6.97 21.86 0.85
CA MET A 79 7.47 21.81 -0.52
C MET A 79 7.06 23.08 -1.28
N GLY A 80 8.02 23.66 -2.00
CA GLY A 80 7.76 24.82 -2.85
C GLY A 80 7.12 24.42 -4.18
N CYS A 81 5.91 24.91 -4.44
CA CYS A 81 5.18 24.76 -5.71
C CYS A 81 4.73 26.12 -6.27
N ASP A 82 4.12 26.10 -7.46
CA ASP A 82 3.51 27.30 -8.02
C ASP A 82 2.33 27.80 -7.16
N PRO A 83 1.97 29.09 -7.27
CA PRO A 83 0.97 29.70 -6.39
C PRO A 83 -0.39 29.01 -6.41
N ALA A 84 -0.83 28.46 -7.55
CA ALA A 84 -2.14 27.83 -7.66
C ALA A 84 -2.24 26.56 -6.82
N ARG A 85 -1.20 25.71 -6.85
CA ARG A 85 -1.15 24.51 -6.01
C ARG A 85 -1.01 24.85 -4.52
N HIS A 86 -0.25 25.89 -4.20
CA HIS A 86 -0.14 26.35 -2.82
C HIS A 86 -1.50 26.83 -2.26
N GLU A 87 -2.24 27.64 -3.02
CA GLU A 87 -3.60 28.07 -2.65
C GLU A 87 -4.56 26.88 -2.53
N GLN A 88 -4.40 25.85 -3.37
CA GLN A 88 -5.20 24.64 -3.27
C GLN A 88 -4.90 23.83 -2.01
N ASP A 89 -3.64 23.68 -1.61
CA ASP A 89 -3.27 23.04 -0.33
C ASP A 89 -3.84 23.81 0.87
N GLU A 90 -3.67 25.13 0.91
CA GLU A 90 -4.20 25.99 1.98
C GLU A 90 -5.71 25.89 2.09
N TRP A 91 -6.41 25.90 0.96
CA TRP A 91 -7.85 25.73 0.90
C TRP A 91 -8.28 24.37 1.45
N LEU A 92 -7.64 23.27 1.04
CA LEU A 92 -8.03 21.93 1.51
C LEU A 92 -7.76 21.79 3.01
N ALA A 93 -6.63 22.31 3.50
CA ALA A 93 -6.33 22.37 4.92
C ALA A 93 -7.43 23.12 5.70
N GLY A 94 -7.93 24.24 5.16
CA GLY A 94 -9.05 24.99 5.72
C GLY A 94 -10.36 24.18 5.77
N VAL A 95 -10.68 23.43 4.73
CA VAL A 95 -11.86 22.55 4.70
C VAL A 95 -11.76 21.46 5.76
N LEU A 96 -10.62 20.78 5.87
CA LEU A 96 -10.43 19.66 6.80
C LEU A 96 -10.42 20.12 8.26
N THR A 97 -9.76 21.24 8.55
CA THR A 97 -9.70 21.82 9.92
C THR A 97 -10.98 22.52 10.35
N ALA A 98 -11.94 22.72 9.44
CA ALA A 98 -13.30 23.17 9.75
C ALA A 98 -14.21 22.06 10.32
N ASN A 99 -13.68 20.85 10.50
CA ASN A 99 -14.40 19.67 11.00
C ASN A 99 -15.65 19.35 10.17
N PRO A 100 -15.46 18.95 8.90
CA PRO A 100 -16.55 18.80 7.95
C PRO A 100 -17.57 17.75 8.43
N ALA A 101 -18.84 18.02 8.14
CA ALA A 101 -19.84 16.97 8.12
C ALA A 101 -19.50 15.97 7.01
N TYR A 102 -19.87 14.71 7.21
CA TYR A 102 -19.66 13.69 6.20
C TYR A 102 -20.88 12.78 6.03
N THR A 103 -21.01 12.25 4.82
CA THR A 103 -21.86 11.09 4.55
C THR A 103 -21.07 10.08 3.75
N LEU A 104 -21.22 8.81 4.10
CA LEU A 104 -20.61 7.70 3.39
C LEU A 104 -21.70 6.76 2.87
N ASP A 105 -21.75 6.56 1.55
CA ASP A 105 -22.65 5.62 0.88
C ASP A 105 -21.83 4.69 -0.04
N GLY A 106 -21.56 3.48 0.44
CA GLY A 106 -20.69 2.53 -0.25
C GLY A 106 -19.30 3.11 -0.49
N ASP A 107 -18.96 3.32 -1.76
CA ASP A 107 -17.69 3.86 -2.25
C ASP A 107 -17.70 5.40 -2.38
N ARG A 108 -18.78 6.09 -2.00
CA ARG A 108 -18.93 7.55 -2.13
C ARG A 108 -18.83 8.23 -0.78
N LEU A 109 -17.87 9.13 -0.66
CA LEU A 109 -17.70 10.00 0.51
C LEU A 109 -18.05 11.43 0.10
N ARG A 110 -18.97 12.05 0.84
CA ARG A 110 -19.22 13.48 0.76
C ARG A 110 -18.64 14.15 2.00
N LEU A 111 -17.83 15.18 1.81
CA LEU A 111 -17.39 16.10 2.87
C LEU A 111 -18.05 17.46 2.68
N GLU A 112 -18.57 18.03 3.76
CA GLU A 112 -19.34 19.27 3.70
C GLU A 112 -19.01 20.21 4.86
N THR A 113 -18.74 21.46 4.52
CA THR A 113 -18.65 22.60 5.44
C THR A 113 -19.74 23.61 5.10
N ASP A 114 -19.80 24.74 5.81
CA ASP A 114 -20.77 25.80 5.52
C ASP A 114 -20.65 26.39 4.10
N THR A 115 -19.46 26.31 3.50
CA THR A 115 -19.16 26.90 2.18
C THR A 115 -18.82 25.87 1.12
N THR A 116 -18.37 24.68 1.52
CA THR A 116 -17.69 23.75 0.61
C THR A 116 -18.30 22.38 0.66
N VAL A 117 -18.46 21.78 -0.52
CA VAL A 117 -18.85 20.38 -0.70
C VAL A 117 -17.79 19.71 -1.56
N ILE A 118 -17.28 18.58 -1.09
CA ILE A 118 -16.40 17.70 -1.85
C ILE A 118 -17.10 16.36 -1.99
N GLU A 119 -17.35 15.94 -3.24
CA GLU A 119 -17.80 14.59 -3.56
C GLU A 119 -16.58 13.77 -3.94
N LEU A 120 -16.29 12.70 -3.19
CA LEU A 120 -15.17 11.81 -3.40
C LEU A 120 -15.64 10.39 -3.67
N ARG A 121 -14.82 9.64 -4.42
CA ARG A 121 -14.96 8.20 -4.60
C ARG A 121 -13.76 7.48 -4.01
N GLU A 122 -14.01 6.36 -3.35
CA GLU A 122 -12.96 5.44 -2.92
C GLU A 122 -12.09 5.04 -4.11
N GLN A 123 -10.78 5.15 -3.90
CA GLN A 123 -9.80 4.65 -4.81
C GLN A 123 -9.82 3.12 -4.76
N ALA A 124 -10.02 2.49 -5.92
CA ALA A 124 -9.86 1.05 -6.02
C ALA A 124 -8.45 0.66 -5.54
N ALA A 125 -8.38 -0.33 -4.66
CA ALA A 125 -7.10 -0.91 -4.28
C ALA A 125 -6.35 -1.36 -5.56
N PRO A 126 -5.04 -1.14 -5.63
CA PRO A 126 -4.25 -1.69 -6.72
C PRO A 126 -4.46 -3.20 -6.77
N ALA A 127 -4.60 -3.74 -7.98
CA ALA A 127 -4.74 -5.18 -8.15
C ALA A 127 -3.50 -5.89 -7.60
N ASP A 128 -3.73 -7.03 -6.92
CA ASP A 128 -2.67 -7.83 -6.34
C ASP A 128 -1.70 -8.33 -7.41
N GLN A 129 -0.40 -8.19 -7.13
CA GLN A 129 0.62 -8.84 -7.93
C GLN A 129 0.50 -10.36 -7.80
N PRO A 130 0.81 -11.14 -8.85
CA PRO A 130 0.86 -12.59 -8.71
C PRO A 130 1.94 -12.95 -7.67
N LEU A 131 1.63 -13.87 -6.75
CA LEU A 131 2.62 -14.35 -5.79
C LEU A 131 3.82 -14.99 -6.51
N GLU A 132 3.53 -15.88 -7.45
CA GLU A 132 4.52 -16.54 -8.29
C GLU A 132 5.00 -15.63 -9.43
N GLY A 133 6.29 -15.73 -9.78
CA GLY A 133 6.92 -14.94 -10.83
C GLY A 133 7.26 -13.49 -10.42
N THR A 134 6.82 -13.05 -9.25
CA THR A 134 7.18 -11.74 -8.68
C THR A 134 8.45 -11.84 -7.84
N VAL A 135 9.31 -10.83 -7.96
CA VAL A 135 10.45 -10.66 -7.06
C VAL A 135 10.00 -9.83 -5.85
N TRP A 136 9.96 -10.50 -4.70
CA TRP A 136 9.55 -9.91 -3.43
C TRP A 136 10.80 -9.51 -2.64
N VAL A 137 10.98 -8.22 -2.43
CA VAL A 137 12.10 -7.66 -1.67
C VAL A 137 11.68 -7.47 -0.22
N LEU A 138 12.43 -8.05 0.71
CA LEU A 138 12.15 -7.97 2.15
C LEU A 138 12.34 -6.53 2.66
N ASP A 139 11.30 -5.96 3.27
CA ASP A 139 11.32 -4.59 3.79
C ASP A 139 11.31 -4.52 5.33
N THR A 140 10.59 -5.45 5.96
CA THR A 140 10.30 -5.44 7.39
C THR A 140 10.32 -6.86 7.94
N ILE A 141 10.96 -7.02 9.09
CA ILE A 141 10.88 -8.21 9.93
C ILE A 141 10.02 -7.88 11.14
N ILE A 142 9.05 -8.73 11.44
CA ILE A 142 8.15 -8.60 12.58
C ILE A 142 8.41 -9.77 13.52
N THR A 143 8.52 -9.50 14.81
CA THR A 143 8.63 -10.53 15.85
C THR A 143 7.72 -10.14 17.01
N GLY A 144 6.59 -10.84 17.15
CA GLY A 144 5.51 -10.42 18.04
C GLY A 144 5.00 -9.03 17.63
N GLU A 145 5.00 -8.09 18.57
CA GLU A 145 4.50 -6.72 18.34
C GLU A 145 5.59 -5.75 17.82
N THR A 146 6.82 -6.23 17.59
CA THR A 146 7.93 -5.38 17.16
C THR A 146 8.17 -5.52 15.66
N ALA A 147 8.07 -4.41 14.93
CA ALA A 147 8.49 -4.30 13.53
C ALA A 147 9.89 -3.65 13.43
N SER A 148 10.76 -4.21 12.60
CA SER A 148 12.13 -3.72 12.37
C SER A 148 12.42 -3.62 10.88
N SER A 149 13.06 -2.52 10.47
CA SER A 149 13.53 -2.36 9.10
C SER A 149 14.66 -3.33 8.78
N VAL A 150 14.79 -3.67 7.49
CA VAL A 150 15.77 -4.65 7.02
C VAL A 150 17.02 -3.92 6.49
N PRO A 151 18.18 -4.04 7.16
CA PRO A 151 19.37 -3.24 6.85
C PRO A 151 20.22 -3.78 5.70
N VAL A 152 19.93 -4.99 5.21
CA VAL A 152 20.63 -5.67 4.11
C VAL A 152 19.60 -6.23 3.15
N GLY A 153 19.77 -6.00 1.85
CA GLY A 153 18.82 -6.47 0.84
C GLY A 153 18.65 -7.99 0.89
N ALA A 154 17.39 -8.43 0.90
CA ALA A 154 17.03 -9.82 0.71
C ALA A 154 15.82 -9.92 -0.21
N GLN A 155 15.78 -10.96 -1.04
CA GLN A 155 14.68 -11.18 -1.98
C GLN A 155 14.22 -12.63 -1.97
N LEU A 156 12.92 -12.80 -2.16
CA LEU A 156 12.22 -14.07 -2.32
C LEU A 156 11.60 -14.10 -3.72
N VAL A 157 11.67 -15.24 -4.39
CA VAL A 157 10.97 -15.47 -5.67
C VAL A 157 10.25 -16.81 -5.57
N PHE A 158 8.92 -16.76 -5.61
CA PHE A 158 8.07 -17.95 -5.71
C PHE A 158 7.96 -18.36 -7.18
N GLY A 159 8.16 -19.64 -7.45
CA GLY A 159 7.93 -20.26 -8.75
C GLY A 159 7.13 -21.55 -8.57
N GLU A 160 7.03 -22.32 -9.65
CA GLU A 160 6.25 -23.57 -9.64
C GLU A 160 6.79 -24.55 -8.60
N GLY A 161 6.03 -24.73 -7.51
CA GLY A 161 6.32 -25.68 -6.45
C GLY A 161 7.51 -25.34 -5.55
N GLY A 162 8.04 -24.11 -5.59
CA GLY A 162 9.11 -23.71 -4.70
C GLY A 162 9.33 -22.21 -4.54
N VAL A 163 10.14 -21.85 -3.56
CA VAL A 163 10.64 -20.49 -3.33
C VAL A 163 12.16 -20.49 -3.35
N THR A 164 12.75 -19.43 -3.88
CA THR A 164 14.19 -19.14 -3.75
C THR A 164 14.40 -17.89 -2.92
N THR A 165 15.46 -17.89 -2.10
CA THR A 165 15.86 -16.76 -1.27
C THR A 165 17.28 -16.33 -1.61
N ARG A 166 17.54 -15.03 -1.57
CA ARG A 166 18.88 -14.47 -1.74
C ARG A 166 19.06 -13.32 -0.78
N ILE A 167 20.10 -13.40 0.04
CA ILE A 167 20.51 -12.34 0.96
C ILE A 167 21.82 -11.73 0.45
N GLU A 168 21.88 -10.42 0.34
CA GLU A 168 23.07 -9.71 -0.14
C GLU A 168 24.30 -10.03 0.73
N ASN A 169 25.41 -10.37 0.05
CA ASN A 169 26.68 -10.73 0.68
C ASN A 169 26.59 -11.86 1.74
N CYS A 170 25.53 -12.68 1.66
CA CYS A 170 25.26 -13.77 2.59
C CYS A 170 24.70 -14.98 1.82
N ASN A 171 23.87 -15.78 2.47
CA ASN A 171 23.38 -17.04 1.96
C ASN A 171 22.25 -16.87 0.94
N GLN A 172 22.16 -17.87 0.07
CA GLN A 172 21.01 -18.12 -0.78
C GLN A 172 20.40 -19.47 -0.40
N GLY A 173 19.09 -19.61 -0.57
CA GLY A 173 18.39 -20.83 -0.21
C GLY A 173 17.19 -21.11 -1.10
N SER A 174 16.57 -22.26 -0.84
CA SER A 174 15.36 -22.71 -1.52
C SER A 174 14.57 -23.68 -0.65
N ALA A 175 13.25 -23.66 -0.79
CA ALA A 175 12.34 -24.62 -0.17
C ALA A 175 11.24 -25.00 -1.17
N ASP A 176 10.74 -26.22 -1.07
CA ASP A 176 9.53 -26.63 -1.79
C ASP A 176 8.31 -25.89 -1.22
N THR A 177 7.31 -25.60 -2.05
CA THR A 177 6.08 -24.91 -1.64
C THR A 177 4.84 -25.60 -2.17
N GLU A 178 3.82 -25.69 -1.32
CA GLU A 178 2.45 -26.00 -1.73
C GLU A 178 1.58 -24.78 -1.39
N ILE A 179 1.17 -24.04 -2.43
CA ILE A 179 0.40 -22.80 -2.28
C ILE A 179 -1.09 -23.14 -2.36
N SER A 180 -1.85 -22.62 -1.40
CA SER A 180 -3.32 -22.66 -1.35
C SER A 180 -3.86 -21.26 -1.04
N ASP A 181 -5.18 -21.08 -1.09
CA ASP A 181 -5.77 -19.76 -0.83
C ASP A 181 -5.45 -19.29 0.61
N GLY A 182 -4.63 -18.24 0.74
CA GLY A 182 -4.23 -17.62 2.00
C GLY A 182 -3.15 -18.37 2.82
N THR A 183 -2.67 -19.53 2.38
CA THR A 183 -1.61 -20.29 3.08
C THR A 183 -0.56 -20.88 2.15
N ILE A 184 0.69 -20.91 2.58
CA ILE A 184 1.80 -21.62 1.93
C ILE A 184 2.31 -22.68 2.89
N ARG A 185 2.39 -23.93 2.43
CA ARG A 185 3.12 -24.98 3.13
C ARG A 185 4.54 -25.05 2.60
N PHE A 186 5.52 -24.80 3.45
CA PHE A 186 6.94 -24.91 3.12
C PHE A 186 7.46 -26.31 3.43
N GLY A 187 8.33 -26.81 2.54
CA GLY A 187 9.24 -27.92 2.82
C GLY A 187 10.45 -27.47 3.64
N ALA A 188 11.42 -28.36 3.83
CA ALA A 188 12.64 -28.01 4.55
C ALA A 188 13.46 -26.97 3.76
N LEU A 189 13.92 -25.92 4.43
CA LEU A 189 14.74 -24.89 3.82
C LEU A 189 16.17 -25.40 3.66
N VAL A 190 16.67 -25.36 2.43
CA VAL A 190 18.07 -25.68 2.14
C VAL A 190 18.78 -24.38 1.77
N SER A 191 19.88 -24.07 2.47
CA SER A 191 20.69 -22.87 2.22
C SER A 191 22.17 -23.18 2.04
N THR A 192 22.90 -22.26 1.42
CA THR A 192 24.35 -22.22 1.52
C THR A 192 24.78 -21.97 2.97
N ARG A 193 25.97 -22.41 3.36
CA ARG A 193 26.49 -22.28 4.74
C ARG A 193 27.65 -21.31 4.84
N MET A 194 27.49 -20.11 4.27
CA MET A 194 28.43 -19.02 4.48
C MET A 194 28.32 -18.54 5.94
N ALA A 195 29.46 -18.24 6.55
CA ALA A 195 29.47 -17.55 7.84
C ALA A 195 29.13 -16.07 7.60
N CYS A 196 27.86 -15.70 7.76
CA CYS A 196 27.41 -14.34 7.60
C CYS A 196 27.74 -13.48 8.83
N ALA A 197 28.17 -12.24 8.59
CA ALA A 197 28.27 -11.23 9.63
C ALA A 197 26.92 -10.56 9.87
N GLU A 198 26.75 -9.95 11.03
CA GLU A 198 25.63 -9.03 11.24
C GLU A 198 25.78 -7.79 10.33
N PRO A 199 24.66 -7.22 9.83
CA PRO A 199 23.28 -7.60 10.17
C PRO A 199 22.66 -8.71 9.29
N ALA A 200 23.40 -9.23 8.30
CA ALA A 200 22.88 -10.23 7.36
C ALA A 200 22.52 -11.56 8.04
N ALA A 201 23.26 -11.96 9.08
CA ALA A 201 22.93 -13.15 9.89
C ALA A 201 21.59 -13.00 10.65
N GLY A 202 21.21 -11.80 11.06
CA GLY A 202 19.88 -11.51 11.60
C GLY A 202 18.77 -11.74 10.58
N VAL A 203 18.95 -11.22 9.35
CA VAL A 203 18.00 -11.40 8.23
C VAL A 203 17.85 -12.88 7.86
N GLU A 204 18.96 -13.61 7.78
CA GLU A 204 18.94 -15.06 7.51
C GLU A 204 18.12 -15.84 8.54
N ARG A 205 18.27 -15.51 9.83
CA ARG A 205 17.51 -16.16 10.90
C ARG A 205 16.01 -15.88 10.78
N ALA A 206 15.61 -14.66 10.46
CA ALA A 206 14.21 -14.31 10.28
C ALA A 206 13.58 -15.04 9.08
N ILE A 207 14.28 -15.09 7.95
CA ILE A 207 13.84 -15.85 6.78
C ILE A 207 13.72 -17.34 7.12
N THR A 208 14.71 -17.90 7.80
CA THR A 208 14.70 -19.32 8.20
C THR A 208 13.53 -19.62 9.14
N ALA A 209 13.24 -18.74 10.11
CA ALA A 209 12.14 -18.93 11.05
C ALA A 209 10.76 -19.01 10.37
N VAL A 210 10.58 -18.31 9.25
CA VAL A 210 9.31 -18.33 8.51
C VAL A 210 9.27 -19.43 7.44
N LEU A 211 10.39 -19.73 6.78
CA LEU A 211 10.41 -20.60 5.59
C LEU A 211 10.87 -22.04 5.85
N ASP A 212 11.43 -22.38 7.01
CA ASP A 212 11.97 -23.73 7.29
C ASP A 212 10.90 -24.72 7.76
N GLY A 213 10.00 -25.06 6.85
CA GLY A 213 8.98 -26.07 7.05
C GLY A 213 7.72 -25.57 7.76
N GLY A 214 6.60 -26.20 7.45
CA GLY A 214 5.32 -25.93 8.12
C GLY A 214 4.38 -25.08 7.28
N GLU A 215 3.32 -24.58 7.90
CA GLU A 215 2.26 -23.81 7.24
C GLU A 215 2.35 -22.35 7.69
N VAL A 216 2.35 -21.44 6.72
CA VAL A 216 2.52 -20.00 6.88
C VAL A 216 1.33 -19.31 6.23
N ALA A 217 0.69 -18.40 6.94
CA ALA A 217 -0.35 -17.57 6.35
C ALA A 217 0.30 -16.52 5.44
N TYR A 218 -0.33 -16.22 4.30
CA TYR A 218 0.13 -15.13 3.46
C TYR A 218 -1.02 -14.26 2.94
N THR A 219 -0.70 -13.00 2.72
CA THR A 219 -1.60 -12.03 2.07
C THR A 219 -0.79 -11.24 1.06
N VAL A 220 -1.33 -11.07 -0.14
CA VAL A 220 -0.86 -10.07 -1.11
C VAL A 220 -1.86 -8.94 -1.16
N GLU A 221 -1.38 -7.71 -1.04
CA GLU A 221 -2.17 -6.49 -1.16
C GLU A 221 -1.44 -5.53 -2.11
N GLY A 222 -1.88 -5.47 -3.37
CA GLY A 222 -1.21 -4.71 -4.40
C GLY A 222 0.25 -5.16 -4.60
N ASP A 223 1.19 -4.30 -4.22
CA ASP A 223 2.64 -4.55 -4.27
C ASP A 223 3.23 -5.06 -2.95
N SER A 224 2.44 -5.34 -1.92
CA SER A 224 2.92 -5.86 -0.63
C SER A 224 2.59 -7.34 -0.46
N LEU A 225 3.56 -8.11 0.03
CA LEU A 225 3.38 -9.49 0.47
C LEU A 225 3.68 -9.55 1.97
N THR A 226 2.77 -10.13 2.74
CA THR A 226 3.02 -10.48 4.14
C THR A 226 3.04 -12.00 4.29
N LEU A 227 4.06 -12.54 4.94
CA LEU A 227 4.18 -13.94 5.35
C LEU A 227 4.17 -14.01 6.87
N GLU A 228 3.19 -14.67 7.47
CA GLU A 228 3.02 -14.76 8.92
C GLU A 228 3.15 -16.22 9.37
N HIS A 229 4.20 -16.49 10.12
CA HIS A 229 4.43 -17.80 10.71
C HIS A 229 3.69 -17.92 12.06
N PRO A 230 3.13 -19.09 12.41
CA PRO A 230 2.35 -19.28 13.64
C PRO A 230 3.07 -18.98 14.96
N ASP A 231 4.40 -18.88 14.96
CA ASP A 231 5.20 -18.49 16.13
C ASP A 231 5.21 -16.97 16.40
N GLY A 232 4.55 -16.18 15.55
CA GLY A 232 4.49 -14.73 15.64
C GLY A 232 5.64 -14.01 14.93
N THR A 233 6.50 -14.72 14.20
CA THR A 233 7.45 -14.12 13.26
C THR A 233 6.75 -13.84 11.93
N ALA A 234 6.89 -12.63 11.38
CA ALA A 234 6.39 -12.31 10.05
C ALA A 234 7.40 -11.53 9.21
N LEU A 235 7.28 -11.68 7.89
CA LEU A 235 8.05 -10.95 6.89
C LEU A 235 7.08 -10.11 6.07
N ARG A 236 7.33 -8.80 5.98
CA ARG A 236 6.70 -7.96 4.96
C ARG A 236 7.70 -7.71 3.84
N LEU A 237 7.21 -7.87 2.63
CA LEU A 237 7.97 -7.73 1.40
C LEU A 237 7.22 -6.82 0.44
N ARG A 238 7.96 -6.21 -0.49
CA ARG A 238 7.39 -5.44 -1.59
C ARG A 238 7.81 -5.99 -2.94
N ALA A 239 6.91 -5.94 -3.91
CA ALA A 239 7.24 -6.22 -5.29
C ALA A 239 8.29 -5.19 -5.75
N GLY A 240 9.46 -5.68 -6.17
CA GLY A 240 10.58 -4.85 -6.58
C GLY A 240 11.22 -5.37 -7.86
N GLY A 241 11.77 -4.48 -8.67
CA GLY A 241 12.47 -4.82 -9.91
C GLY A 241 13.83 -5.49 -9.66
N GLY A 242 13.83 -6.70 -9.12
CA GLY A 242 14.95 -7.62 -9.27
C GLY A 242 14.84 -8.35 -10.61
N ILE A 243 16.00 -8.73 -11.19
CA ILE A 243 16.15 -9.37 -12.51
C ILE A 243 15.01 -10.38 -12.72
N ALA A 244 14.10 -10.08 -13.65
CA ALA A 244 13.09 -11.04 -14.10
C ALA A 244 13.79 -12.37 -14.41
N PRO A 245 13.23 -13.53 -14.07
CA PRO A 245 13.84 -14.80 -14.44
C PRO A 245 14.01 -14.85 -15.96
N SER A 246 15.24 -14.59 -16.40
CA SER A 246 15.69 -14.81 -17.77
C SER A 246 15.78 -16.31 -17.98
N ASP A 247 14.64 -16.97 -18.21
CA ASP A 247 14.51 -18.15 -19.07
C ASP A 247 13.07 -18.68 -19.03
N GLN A 248 12.25 -18.23 -19.98
CA GLN A 248 11.18 -19.05 -20.52
C GLN A 248 11.74 -19.75 -21.78
N PRO A 249 12.04 -21.06 -21.75
CA PRO A 249 12.42 -21.77 -22.96
C PRO A 249 11.17 -21.91 -23.84
N GLY A 250 11.02 -21.02 -24.82
CA GLY A 250 9.94 -21.16 -25.82
C GLY A 250 9.54 -19.92 -26.61
N GLN A 251 9.93 -18.71 -26.20
CA GLN A 251 9.59 -17.51 -26.97
C GLN A 251 10.70 -17.20 -27.98
N THR A 252 10.43 -17.51 -29.25
CA THR A 252 11.29 -17.05 -30.35
C THR A 252 11.20 -15.52 -30.39
N PRO A 253 12.30 -14.76 -30.30
CA PRO A 253 12.23 -13.32 -30.37
C PRO A 253 11.64 -12.92 -31.73
N THR A 254 10.57 -12.14 -31.70
CA THR A 254 10.02 -11.50 -32.90
C THR A 254 11.09 -10.55 -33.44
N PRO A 255 11.51 -10.63 -34.71
CA PRO A 255 12.49 -9.70 -35.24
C PRO A 255 11.88 -8.29 -35.28
N GLU A 256 12.58 -7.32 -34.66
CA GLU A 256 12.24 -5.91 -34.77
C GLU A 256 12.28 -5.45 -36.24
N PRO A 257 11.32 -4.63 -36.71
CA PRO A 257 11.36 -4.08 -38.05
C PRO A 257 12.50 -3.07 -38.18
N SER A 258 13.39 -3.30 -39.14
CA SER A 258 14.51 -2.42 -39.44
C SER A 258 14.04 -1.04 -39.91
N VAL A 259 14.46 0.01 -39.20
CA VAL A 259 14.23 1.40 -39.61
C VAL A 259 15.18 1.74 -40.77
N PRO A 260 14.71 2.22 -41.93
CA PRO A 260 15.59 2.62 -43.02
C PRO A 260 16.33 3.93 -42.67
N THR A 261 17.66 3.88 -42.73
CA THR A 261 18.51 5.08 -42.73
C THR A 261 18.40 5.77 -44.07
N THR A 262 17.81 6.97 -44.09
CA THR A 262 17.84 7.87 -45.25
C THR A 262 19.20 8.58 -45.29
N PHE A 263 19.89 8.50 -46.43
CA PHE A 263 21.07 9.31 -46.77
C PHE A 263 20.69 10.67 -47.31
#